data_AF-A0A1Y3NJ36-F1
#
_entry.id   AF-A0A1Y3NJ36-F1
#
_cell.length_a   1.000
_cell.length_b   1.000
_cell.length_c   1.000
_cell.angle_alpha   90.00
_cell.angle_beta   90.00
_cell.angle_gamma   90.00
#
_symmetry.space_group_name_H-M   'P 1'
#
loop_
_entity.id
_entity.type
_entity.pdbx_description
1 polymer ?
#
loop_
_entity_poly.entity_id
_entity_poly.type
_entity_poly.pdbx_seq_one_letter_code
_entity_poly.pdbx_strand_id
1 'polypeptide(L)'
;MIFSNNFVFAKYWYTPSFIESSENLISILPGVKPDVSGSVLGGNSIVINKYIDDERKEAAINALKIFTSKEMQKKITMEFNLYSGIFDLYDDEAVCEKVDCDLFKSVQFINRPSYNVENYEKYSDNYRDKVYRYLYGNAKVEDVLQQIVDITKIYYISCNTKESIVGVIAVIVVASIAIIIIISSSFLFMGRYKFYYQFLSRPLWFINLGGSILVLMTTIFEIIKALTDTYTKPDSKKEAYLLLLSHQNISIE
;
A
#
# COMPACT_ATOMS: atom_id res chain seq x y z
N MET A 1 17.41 25.11 1.59
CA MET A 1 17.75 24.71 0.20
C MET A 1 16.69 25.20 -0.78
N ILE A 2 15.41 24.82 -0.62
CA ILE A 2 14.33 25.31 -1.51
C ILE A 2 14.13 26.83 -1.39
N PHE A 3 14.06 27.37 -0.17
CA PHE A 3 13.89 28.82 0.06
C PHE A 3 15.13 29.68 -0.29
N SER A 4 16.29 29.06 -0.53
CA SER A 4 17.51 29.80 -0.88
C SER A 4 17.70 29.96 -2.39
N ASN A 5 16.76 29.50 -3.22
CA ASN A 5 16.84 29.46 -4.69
C ASN A 5 18.18 28.93 -5.23
N ASN A 6 18.82 28.01 -4.49
CA ASN A 6 20.12 27.45 -4.83
C ASN A 6 19.94 25.99 -5.28
N PHE A 7 19.36 25.84 -6.47
CA PHE A 7 19.16 24.55 -7.13
C PHE A 7 19.00 24.76 -8.64
N VAL A 8 19.30 23.73 -9.43
CA VAL A 8 18.98 23.70 -10.87
C VAL A 8 17.59 23.10 -11.09
N PHE A 9 17.28 22.04 -10.34
CA PHE A 9 15.97 21.39 -10.35
C PHE A 9 15.52 21.12 -8.92
N ALA A 10 14.25 21.36 -8.64
CA ALA A 10 13.61 20.99 -7.38
C ALA A 10 12.29 20.28 -7.65
N LYS A 11 12.13 19.08 -7.08
CA LYS A 11 10.83 18.39 -7.04
C LYS A 11 10.11 18.79 -5.76
N TYR A 12 8.97 19.46 -5.89
CA TYR A 12 8.16 19.87 -4.76
C TYR A 12 6.66 19.83 -5.09
N TRP A 13 5.82 19.93 -4.06
CA TRP A 13 4.38 20.09 -4.25
C TRP A 13 4.09 21.46 -4.87
N TYR A 14 3.15 21.49 -5.82
CA TYR A 14 2.69 22.75 -6.39
C TYR A 14 2.16 23.66 -5.27
N THR A 15 2.81 24.80 -5.09
CA THR A 15 2.53 25.77 -4.03
C THR A 15 2.60 27.16 -4.67
N PRO A 16 1.46 27.81 -4.97
CA PRO A 16 1.43 29.07 -5.74
C PRO A 16 2.37 30.14 -5.18
N SER A 17 2.35 30.33 -3.86
CA SER A 17 3.19 31.32 -3.19
C SER A 17 4.69 31.09 -3.38
N PHE A 18 5.14 29.85 -3.58
CA PHE A 18 6.53 29.54 -3.87
C PHE A 18 6.91 29.93 -5.29
N ILE A 19 6.02 29.70 -6.25
CA ILE A 19 6.23 30.05 -7.67
C ILE A 19 6.18 31.56 -7.85
N GLU A 20 5.23 32.24 -7.21
CA GLU A 20 5.12 33.70 -7.31
C GLU A 20 6.32 34.44 -6.71
N SER A 21 6.98 33.83 -5.70
CA SER A 21 8.11 34.45 -4.99
C SER A 21 9.49 34.06 -5.52
N SER A 22 9.55 33.10 -6.44
CA SER A 22 10.80 32.64 -7.03
C SER A 22 10.63 32.70 -8.54
N GLU A 23 11.51 33.41 -9.26
CA GLU A 23 11.48 33.51 -10.74
C GLU A 23 11.74 32.16 -11.45
N ASN A 24 11.46 31.06 -10.76
CA ASN A 24 11.60 29.69 -11.19
C ASN A 24 10.48 29.30 -12.16
N LEU A 25 10.86 28.51 -13.15
CA LEU A 25 9.91 27.90 -14.08
C LEU A 25 9.39 26.58 -13.53
N ILE A 26 8.12 26.29 -13.78
CA ILE A 26 7.52 24.99 -13.51
C ILE A 26 7.63 24.13 -14.76
N SER A 27 7.88 22.84 -14.57
CA SER A 27 7.87 21.85 -15.64
C SER A 27 7.15 20.59 -15.18
N ILE A 28 6.61 19.84 -16.14
CA ILE A 28 6.09 18.49 -15.87
C ILE A 28 7.22 17.58 -15.38
N LEU A 29 6.88 16.68 -14.45
CA LEU A 29 7.86 15.70 -13.98
C LEU A 29 8.16 14.69 -15.09
N PRO A 30 9.43 14.53 -15.49
CA PRO A 30 9.80 13.61 -16.56
C PRO A 30 9.56 12.16 -16.13
N GLY A 31 9.10 11.34 -17.08
CA GLY A 31 8.98 9.89 -16.94
C GLY A 31 10.21 9.13 -17.43
N VAL A 32 10.08 7.81 -17.50
CA VAL A 32 11.16 6.89 -17.90
C VAL A 32 11.36 6.83 -19.43
N LYS A 33 10.37 7.28 -20.21
CA LYS A 33 10.38 7.32 -21.68
C LYS A 33 10.01 8.72 -22.17
N PRO A 34 10.39 9.09 -23.41
CA PRO A 34 9.84 10.27 -24.06
C PRO A 34 8.31 10.30 -24.01
N ASP A 35 7.74 11.49 -23.87
CA ASP A 35 6.29 11.75 -23.82
C ASP A 35 5.53 11.11 -22.64
N VAL A 36 6.24 10.43 -21.74
CA VAL A 36 5.71 9.94 -20.47
C VAL A 36 6.10 10.94 -19.38
N SER A 37 5.11 11.40 -18.62
CA SER A 37 5.29 12.19 -17.41
C SER A 37 4.75 11.43 -16.20
N GLY A 38 5.11 11.87 -15.00
CA GLY A 38 4.66 11.20 -13.78
C GLY A 38 4.41 12.19 -12.66
N SER A 39 3.14 12.47 -12.39
CA SER A 39 2.73 13.23 -11.20
C SER A 39 1.76 12.43 -10.36
N VAL A 40 1.92 12.46 -9.04
CA VAL A 40 1.02 11.73 -8.16
C VAL A 40 -0.21 12.59 -7.87
N LEU A 41 -1.40 12.00 -8.00
CA LEU A 41 -2.62 12.66 -7.59
C LEU A 41 -2.61 12.83 -6.06
N GLY A 42 -2.72 14.08 -5.62
CA GLY A 42 -2.81 14.46 -4.23
C GLY A 42 -4.10 15.23 -3.97
N GLY A 43 -4.26 15.71 -2.74
CA GLY A 43 -5.40 16.54 -2.35
C GLY A 43 -5.92 16.18 -0.98
N ASN A 44 -6.92 16.95 -0.56
CA ASN A 44 -7.66 16.72 0.66
C ASN A 44 -9.05 16.21 0.31
N SER A 45 -9.52 15.18 1.02
CA SER A 45 -10.89 14.71 0.90
C SER A 45 -11.73 15.35 2.02
N ILE A 46 -12.91 15.84 1.66
CA ILE A 46 -13.92 16.27 2.63
C ILE A 46 -14.86 15.09 2.84
N VAL A 47 -15.02 14.66 4.10
CA VAL A 47 -15.82 13.50 4.47
C VAL A 47 -16.83 13.85 5.55
N ILE A 48 -18.01 13.23 5.51
CA ILE A 48 -19.07 13.44 6.48
C ILE A 48 -18.90 12.43 7.62
N ASN A 49 -18.89 12.92 8.85
CA ASN A 49 -18.80 12.07 10.04
C ASN A 49 -20.06 11.20 10.16
N LYS A 50 -19.89 9.87 10.18
CA LYS A 50 -21.00 8.90 10.28
C LYS A 50 -21.76 8.94 11.61
N TYR A 51 -21.19 9.56 12.65
CA TYR A 51 -21.73 9.59 14.02
C TYR A 51 -22.57 10.84 14.35
N ILE A 52 -22.86 11.69 13.38
CA ILE A 52 -23.77 12.84 13.57
C ILE A 52 -25.23 12.45 13.28
N ASP A 53 -26.18 13.21 13.81
CA ASP A 53 -27.62 13.05 13.52
C ASP A 53 -27.97 13.40 12.07
N ASP A 54 -29.15 12.98 11.61
CA ASP A 54 -29.53 13.08 10.20
C ASP A 54 -29.73 14.51 9.71
N GLU A 55 -30.19 15.42 10.58
CA GLU A 55 -30.30 16.85 10.27
C GLU A 55 -28.91 17.44 9.98
N ARG A 56 -27.91 17.11 10.81
CA ARG A 56 -26.52 17.52 10.58
C ARG A 56 -25.91 16.87 9.35
N LYS A 57 -26.26 15.61 9.04
CA LYS A 57 -25.82 14.97 7.79
C LYS A 57 -26.36 15.73 6.58
N GLU A 58 -27.64 16.10 6.58
CA GLU A 58 -28.26 16.85 5.48
C GLU A 58 -27.58 18.22 5.30
N ALA A 59 -27.35 18.95 6.39
CA ALA A 59 -26.62 20.21 6.36
C ALA A 59 -25.18 20.02 5.81
N ALA A 60 -24.47 18.98 6.24
CA ALA A 60 -23.13 18.66 5.76
C ALA A 60 -23.12 18.29 4.26
N ILE A 61 -24.13 17.56 3.77
CA ILE A 61 -24.30 17.26 2.34
C ILE A 61 -24.48 18.56 1.54
N ASN A 62 -25.29 19.49 2.02
CA ASN A 62 -25.51 20.77 1.35
C ASN A 62 -24.23 21.62 1.32
N ALA A 63 -23.48 21.68 2.41
CA ALA A 63 -22.17 22.34 2.45
C ALA A 63 -21.19 21.69 1.47
N LEU A 64 -21.12 20.36 1.42
CA LEU A 64 -20.25 19.62 0.51
C LEU A 64 -20.59 19.93 -0.95
N LYS A 65 -21.88 19.91 -1.33
CA LYS A 65 -22.33 20.27 -2.69
C LYS A 65 -21.85 21.65 -3.11
N ILE A 66 -21.89 22.63 -2.20
CA ILE A 66 -21.39 23.99 -2.48
C ILE A 66 -19.87 23.96 -2.67
N PHE A 67 -19.12 23.35 -1.75
CA PHE A 67 -17.66 23.29 -1.83
C PHE A 67 -17.14 22.55 -3.06
N THR A 68 -17.85 21.52 -3.52
CA THR A 68 -17.49 20.73 -4.70
C THR A 68 -18.16 21.22 -5.98
N SER A 69 -18.94 22.32 -5.93
CA SER A 69 -19.57 22.87 -7.13
C SER A 69 -18.53 23.44 -8.10
N LYS A 70 -18.85 23.39 -9.41
CA LYS A 70 -17.99 23.97 -10.46
C LYS A 70 -17.73 25.46 -10.21
N GLU A 71 -18.74 26.20 -9.77
CA GLU A 71 -18.63 27.64 -9.47
C GLU A 71 -17.68 27.93 -8.30
N MET A 72 -17.82 27.21 -7.17
CA MET A 72 -16.93 27.40 -6.03
C MET A 72 -15.50 26.97 -6.36
N GLN A 73 -15.32 25.85 -7.06
CA GLN A 73 -14.01 25.37 -7.49
C GLN A 73 -13.33 26.33 -8.48
N LYS A 74 -14.10 26.93 -9.40
CA LYS A 74 -13.63 28.01 -10.27
C LYS A 74 -13.12 29.20 -9.46
N LYS A 75 -13.93 29.66 -8.48
CA LYS A 75 -13.57 30.77 -7.60
C LYS A 75 -12.28 30.48 -6.83
N ILE A 76 -12.17 29.32 -6.20
CA ILE A 76 -10.96 28.91 -5.47
C ILE A 76 -9.74 28.89 -6.39
N THR A 77 -9.89 28.37 -7.62
CA THR A 77 -8.80 28.32 -8.60
C THR A 77 -8.32 29.72 -8.97
N MET A 78 -9.25 30.64 -9.25
CA MET A 78 -8.93 32.00 -9.67
C MET A 78 -8.41 32.89 -8.53
N GLU A 79 -8.87 32.69 -7.30
CA GLU A 79 -8.47 33.52 -6.15
C GLU A 79 -7.16 33.07 -5.51
N PHE A 80 -6.88 31.76 -5.51
CA PHE A 80 -5.73 31.18 -4.79
C PHE A 80 -4.71 30.52 -5.72
N ASN A 81 -4.91 30.58 -7.03
CA ASN A 81 -4.08 29.93 -8.05
C ASN A 81 -3.90 28.42 -7.79
N LEU A 82 -4.90 27.78 -7.17
CA LEU A 82 -4.92 26.36 -6.82
C LEU A 82 -5.63 25.55 -7.89
N TYR A 83 -5.01 24.48 -8.38
CA TYR A 83 -5.67 23.59 -9.33
C TYR A 83 -6.84 22.82 -8.69
N SER A 84 -7.98 22.85 -9.36
CA SER A 84 -9.15 22.00 -9.07
C SER A 84 -9.05 20.62 -9.74
N GLY A 85 -9.73 19.64 -9.15
CA GLY A 85 -9.95 18.32 -9.77
C GLY A 85 -11.00 18.31 -10.88
N ILE A 86 -11.68 19.43 -11.15
CA ILE A 86 -12.69 19.53 -12.22
C ILE A 86 -12.00 19.96 -13.51
N PHE A 87 -11.70 19.00 -14.39
CA PHE A 87 -10.97 19.26 -15.63
C PHE A 87 -11.66 20.26 -16.57
N ASP A 88 -13.00 20.24 -16.65
CA ASP A 88 -13.78 21.17 -17.46
C ASP A 88 -13.67 22.65 -17.06
N LEU A 89 -12.97 22.97 -15.96
CA LEU A 89 -12.65 24.35 -15.60
C LEU A 89 -11.52 24.93 -16.46
N TYR A 90 -10.65 24.08 -17.00
CA TYR A 90 -9.47 24.51 -17.75
C TYR A 90 -9.75 24.75 -19.24
N ASP A 91 -11.01 24.64 -19.66
CA ASP A 91 -11.48 25.10 -20.97
C ASP A 91 -12.03 26.54 -20.90
N ASP A 92 -12.10 27.12 -19.70
CA ASP A 92 -12.57 28.48 -19.47
C ASP A 92 -11.40 29.47 -19.54
N GLU A 93 -11.41 30.35 -20.54
CA GLU A 93 -10.33 31.31 -20.78
C GLU A 93 -10.00 32.16 -19.53
N ALA A 94 -11.01 32.57 -18.76
CA ALA A 94 -10.79 33.37 -17.55
C ALA A 94 -10.09 32.60 -16.43
N VAL A 95 -10.19 31.27 -16.41
CA VAL A 95 -9.40 30.42 -15.51
C VAL A 95 -7.96 30.33 -15.99
N CYS A 96 -7.76 30.16 -17.30
CA CYS A 96 -6.42 30.02 -17.89
C CYS A 96 -5.62 31.34 -17.92
N GLU A 97 -6.28 32.48 -17.75
CA GLU A 97 -5.60 33.75 -17.45
C GLU A 97 -4.96 33.79 -16.05
N LYS A 98 -5.40 32.93 -15.12
CA LYS A 98 -4.93 32.88 -13.74
C LYS A 98 -3.97 31.74 -13.45
N VAL A 99 -4.15 30.61 -14.12
CA VAL A 99 -3.32 29.41 -13.92
C VAL A 99 -2.87 28.84 -15.25
N ASP A 100 -1.73 28.17 -15.25
CA ASP A 100 -1.23 27.49 -16.45
C ASP A 100 -2.06 26.22 -16.72
N CYS A 101 -3.09 26.38 -17.56
CA CYS A 101 -3.98 25.31 -17.97
C CYS A 101 -3.29 24.27 -18.85
N ASP A 102 -2.38 24.69 -19.73
CA ASP A 102 -1.68 23.79 -20.66
C ASP A 102 -0.75 22.86 -19.89
N LEU A 103 -0.01 23.41 -18.91
CA LEU A 103 0.77 22.63 -17.97
C LEU A 103 -0.12 21.60 -17.28
N PHE A 104 -1.22 22.01 -16.66
CA PHE A 104 -2.09 21.10 -15.91
C PHE A 104 -2.71 20.00 -16.77
N LYS A 105 -3.20 20.35 -17.97
CA LYS A 105 -3.77 19.40 -18.94
C LYS A 105 -2.73 18.39 -19.45
N SER A 106 -1.46 18.76 -19.49
CA SER A 106 -0.37 17.87 -19.91
C SER A 106 0.09 16.88 -18.84
N VAL A 107 -0.34 17.04 -17.58
CA VAL A 107 0.08 16.17 -16.47
C VAL A 107 -0.56 14.79 -16.56
N GLN A 108 0.27 13.75 -16.59
CA GLN A 108 -0.18 12.36 -16.47
C GLN A 108 -0.21 11.97 -14.99
N PHE A 109 -1.41 11.94 -14.41
CA PHE A 109 -1.61 11.62 -13.00
C PHE A 109 -1.56 10.11 -12.73
N ILE A 110 -0.80 9.71 -11.71
CA ILE A 110 -0.80 8.37 -11.14
C ILE A 110 -1.48 8.36 -9.77
N ASN A 111 -2.30 7.34 -9.52
CA ASN A 111 -2.95 7.15 -8.24
C ASN A 111 -1.95 6.68 -7.18
N ARG A 112 -2.15 7.14 -5.94
CA ARG A 112 -1.47 6.57 -4.78
C ARG A 112 -2.04 5.17 -4.50
N PRO A 113 -1.23 4.20 -4.03
CA PRO A 113 -1.71 2.86 -3.67
C PRO A 113 -2.54 2.83 -2.38
N SER A 114 -3.22 3.93 -2.02
CA SER A 114 -3.95 4.10 -0.75
C SER A 114 -5.09 3.10 -0.54
N TYR A 115 -5.59 2.49 -1.61
CA TYR A 115 -6.64 1.45 -1.52
C TYR A 115 -6.08 0.05 -1.22
N ASN A 116 -4.81 -0.18 -1.56
CA ASN A 116 -4.16 -1.49 -1.43
C ASN A 116 -3.38 -1.62 -0.12
N VAL A 117 -3.33 -0.57 0.69
CA VAL A 117 -2.57 -0.53 1.94
C VAL A 117 -3.46 0.01 3.06
N GLU A 118 -3.46 -0.68 4.19
CA GLU A 118 -4.27 -0.29 5.36
C GLU A 118 -3.81 1.06 5.94
N ASN A 119 -2.50 1.28 5.99
CA ASN A 119 -1.90 2.51 6.49
C ASN A 119 -0.89 3.05 5.47
N TYR A 120 -1.35 4.03 4.67
CA TYR A 120 -0.53 4.65 3.64
C TYR A 120 0.69 5.38 4.20
N GLU A 121 0.59 6.03 5.37
CA GLU A 121 1.71 6.75 5.98
C GLU A 121 2.83 5.78 6.34
N LYS A 122 2.50 4.69 7.05
CA LYS A 122 3.46 3.63 7.39
C LYS A 122 4.06 2.97 6.13
N TYR A 123 3.23 2.75 5.12
CA TYR A 123 3.69 2.24 3.82
C TYR A 123 4.71 3.18 3.17
N SER A 124 4.36 4.47 3.07
CA SER A 124 5.17 5.53 2.45
C SER A 124 6.49 5.73 3.19
N ASP A 125 6.47 5.70 4.51
CA ASP A 125 7.67 5.79 5.34
C ASP A 125 8.62 4.62 5.09
N ASN A 126 8.10 3.38 5.12
CA ASN A 126 8.90 2.20 4.87
C ASN A 126 9.47 2.20 3.43
N TYR A 127 8.62 2.51 2.45
CA TYR A 127 9.03 2.63 1.04
C TYR A 127 10.19 3.63 0.88
N ARG A 128 10.05 4.84 1.45
CA ARG A 128 11.08 5.88 1.37
C ARG A 128 12.37 5.49 2.08
N ASP A 129 12.29 4.85 3.26
CA ASP A 129 13.48 4.33 3.95
C ASP A 129 14.26 3.35 3.07
N LYS A 130 13.57 2.41 2.41
CA LYS A 130 14.22 1.45 1.49
C LYS A 130 14.89 2.17 0.33
N VAL A 131 14.21 3.12 -0.30
CA VAL A 131 14.78 3.91 -1.41
C VAL A 131 15.98 4.73 -0.95
N TYR A 132 15.92 5.37 0.21
CA TYR A 132 17.02 6.19 0.74
C TYR A 132 18.26 5.36 1.10
N ARG A 133 18.09 4.12 1.54
CA ARG A 133 19.21 3.18 1.73
C ARG A 133 19.97 2.88 0.44
N TYR A 134 19.28 2.89 -0.70
CA TYR A 134 19.92 2.78 -2.01
C TYR A 134 20.55 4.10 -2.46
N LEU A 135 19.79 5.20 -2.39
CA LEU A 135 20.24 6.51 -2.92
C LEU A 135 21.40 7.12 -2.13
N TYR A 136 21.42 6.94 -0.81
CA TYR A 136 22.37 7.59 0.10
C TYR A 136 23.20 6.60 0.93
N GLY A 137 22.91 5.31 0.83
CA GLY A 137 23.63 4.25 1.51
C GLY A 137 24.44 3.39 0.54
N ASN A 138 24.65 2.14 0.95
CA ASN A 138 25.41 1.14 0.19
C ASN A 138 24.56 -0.11 -0.14
N ALA A 139 23.23 0.00 -0.06
CA ALA A 139 22.34 -1.11 -0.37
C ALA A 139 22.37 -1.42 -1.87
N LYS A 140 22.27 -2.71 -2.23
CA LYS A 140 22.15 -3.11 -3.63
C LYS A 140 20.73 -2.83 -4.14
N VAL A 141 20.63 -2.45 -5.42
CA VAL A 141 19.33 -2.14 -6.03
C VAL A 141 18.39 -3.34 -6.00
N GLU A 142 18.91 -4.54 -6.26
CA GLU A 142 18.14 -5.78 -6.28
C GLU A 142 17.52 -6.08 -4.90
N ASP A 143 18.30 -5.89 -3.83
CA ASP A 143 17.85 -6.10 -2.45
C ASP A 143 16.78 -5.07 -2.05
N VAL A 144 16.95 -3.81 -2.46
CA VAL A 144 15.99 -2.73 -2.17
C VAL A 144 14.69 -2.91 -2.95
N LEU A 145 14.78 -3.31 -4.22
CA LEU A 145 13.61 -3.61 -5.04
C LEU A 145 12.82 -4.78 -4.46
N GLN A 146 13.50 -5.84 -4.04
CA GLN A 146 12.84 -6.97 -3.40
C GLN A 146 12.15 -6.54 -2.10
N GLN A 147 12.85 -5.79 -1.24
CA GLN A 147 12.27 -5.26 -0.01
C GLN A 147 11.05 -4.38 -0.26
N ILE A 148 11.02 -3.61 -1.34
CA ILE A 148 9.86 -2.79 -1.73
C ILE A 148 8.67 -3.68 -2.12
N VAL A 149 8.91 -4.74 -2.90
CA VAL A 149 7.88 -5.73 -3.25
C VAL A 149 7.36 -6.42 -1.99
N ASP A 150 8.23 -6.76 -1.05
CA ASP A 150 7.89 -7.41 0.21
C ASP A 150 6.96 -6.57 1.11
N ILE A 151 6.89 -5.25 0.90
CA ILE A 151 5.98 -4.38 1.67
C ILE A 151 4.51 -4.73 1.38
N THR A 152 4.18 -5.07 0.13
CA THR A 152 2.79 -5.27 -0.31
C THR A 152 2.47 -6.71 -0.69
N LYS A 153 3.49 -7.50 -1.02
CA LYS A 153 3.28 -8.87 -1.49
C LYS A 153 2.82 -9.77 -0.35
N ILE A 154 1.64 -10.36 -0.52
CA ILE A 154 1.16 -11.45 0.33
C ILE A 154 1.77 -12.74 -0.19
N TYR A 155 2.57 -13.37 0.66
CA TYR A 155 3.20 -14.64 0.35
C TYR A 155 2.28 -15.80 0.68
N TYR A 156 2.08 -16.68 -0.30
CA TYR A 156 1.34 -17.93 -0.13
C TYR A 156 2.25 -19.11 -0.45
N ILE A 157 2.02 -20.22 0.25
CA ILE A 157 2.63 -21.50 -0.11
C ILE A 157 1.71 -22.21 -1.08
N SER A 158 2.28 -22.64 -2.20
CA SER A 158 1.60 -23.56 -3.09
C SER A 158 1.66 -24.98 -2.53
N CYS A 159 0.50 -25.64 -2.45
CA CYS A 159 0.41 -27.08 -2.16
C CYS A 159 0.64 -27.94 -3.41
N ASN A 160 1.08 -27.34 -4.52
CA ASN A 160 1.43 -28.03 -5.73
C ASN A 160 2.91 -28.44 -5.68
N THR A 161 3.20 -29.73 -5.78
CA THR A 161 4.57 -30.28 -5.79
C THR A 161 5.42 -29.74 -6.95
N LYS A 162 4.79 -29.27 -8.03
CA LYS A 162 5.46 -28.62 -9.16
C LYS A 162 5.94 -27.21 -8.85
N GLU A 163 5.34 -26.55 -7.86
CA GLU A 163 5.62 -25.15 -7.51
C GLU A 163 6.43 -25.05 -6.21
N SER A 164 6.15 -25.90 -5.21
CA SER A 164 6.90 -25.92 -3.96
C SER A 164 6.89 -27.28 -3.27
N ILE A 165 8.00 -28.01 -3.38
CA ILE A 165 8.21 -29.27 -2.64
C ILE A 165 8.27 -29.00 -1.13
N VAL A 166 8.94 -27.91 -0.72
CA VAL A 166 9.07 -27.52 0.69
C VAL A 166 7.71 -27.21 1.32
N GLY A 167 6.84 -26.51 0.57
CA GLY A 167 5.48 -26.22 0.99
C GLY A 167 4.66 -27.47 1.29
N VAL A 168 4.72 -28.44 0.37
CA VAL A 168 4.03 -29.72 0.51
C VAL A 168 4.55 -30.50 1.72
N ILE A 169 5.87 -30.56 1.93
CA ILE A 169 6.46 -31.22 3.11
C ILE A 169 5.97 -30.55 4.40
N ALA A 170 5.97 -29.21 4.48
CA ALA A 170 5.54 -28.48 5.66
C ALA A 170 4.07 -28.78 6.01
N VAL A 171 3.19 -28.79 5.00
CA VAL A 171 1.76 -29.12 5.18
C VAL A 171 1.59 -30.57 5.66
N ILE A 172 2.33 -31.53 5.09
CA ILE A 172 2.28 -32.95 5.51
C ILE A 172 2.71 -33.10 6.98
N VAL A 173 3.80 -32.45 7.39
CA VAL A 173 4.30 -32.52 8.77
C VAL A 173 3.27 -31.96 9.73
N VAL A 174 2.69 -30.79 9.46
CA VAL A 174 1.70 -30.19 10.37
C VAL A 174 0.40 -31.01 10.39
N ALA A 175 -0.06 -31.52 9.25
CA ALA A 175 -1.21 -32.42 9.19
C ALA A 175 -0.98 -33.70 10.01
N SER A 176 0.22 -34.28 9.94
CA SER A 176 0.57 -35.48 10.71
C SER A 176 0.54 -35.23 12.21
N ILE A 177 1.09 -34.09 12.66
CA ILE A 177 1.06 -33.70 14.08
C ILE A 177 -0.38 -33.45 14.56
N ALA A 178 -1.20 -32.75 13.76
CA ALA A 178 -2.61 -32.52 14.08
C ALA A 178 -3.39 -33.83 14.22
N ILE A 179 -3.15 -34.80 13.33
CA ILE A 179 -3.74 -36.14 13.41
C ILE A 179 -3.31 -36.86 14.70
N ILE A 180 -2.03 -36.79 15.08
CA ILE A 180 -1.52 -37.39 16.32
C ILE A 180 -2.24 -36.78 17.54
N ILE A 181 -2.45 -35.46 17.57
CA ILE A 181 -3.18 -34.78 18.65
C ILE A 181 -4.63 -35.27 18.72
N ILE A 182 -5.31 -35.36 17.58
CA ILE A 182 -6.69 -35.85 17.52
C ILE A 182 -6.77 -37.31 17.97
N ILE A 183 -5.87 -38.18 17.51
CA ILE A 183 -5.83 -39.59 17.94
C ILE A 183 -5.55 -39.68 19.45
N SER A 184 -4.62 -38.87 19.98
CA SER A 184 -4.30 -38.86 21.41
C SER A 184 -5.50 -38.46 22.28
N SER A 185 -6.44 -37.68 21.74
CA SER A 185 -7.67 -37.31 22.46
C SER A 185 -8.56 -38.51 22.79
N SER A 186 -8.46 -39.61 22.04
CA SER A 186 -9.20 -40.85 22.33
C SER A 186 -8.80 -41.47 23.68
N PHE A 187 -7.57 -41.24 24.15
CA PHE A 187 -7.09 -41.73 25.44
C PHE A 187 -7.82 -41.09 26.64
N LEU A 188 -8.47 -39.94 26.46
CA LEU A 188 -9.32 -39.31 27.46
C LEU A 188 -10.54 -40.17 27.84
N PHE A 189 -10.96 -41.07 26.95
CA PHE A 189 -12.12 -41.93 27.15
C PHE A 189 -11.76 -43.33 27.64
N MET A 190 -10.48 -43.72 27.57
CA MET A 190 -10.04 -45.05 28.01
C MET A 190 -9.87 -45.09 29.53
N GLY A 191 -10.64 -45.95 30.19
CA GLY A 191 -10.62 -46.09 31.66
C GLY A 191 -9.24 -46.39 32.25
N ARG A 192 -8.37 -47.07 31.49
CA ARG A 192 -6.98 -47.39 31.88
C ARG A 192 -6.10 -46.16 32.12
N TYR A 193 -6.38 -45.03 31.46
CA TYR A 193 -5.57 -43.81 31.57
C TYR A 193 -6.22 -42.73 32.44
N LYS A 194 -7.35 -43.03 33.09
CA LYS A 194 -8.12 -42.07 33.90
C LYS A 194 -7.28 -41.37 34.97
N PHE A 195 -6.27 -42.05 35.53
CA PHE A 195 -5.36 -41.48 36.54
C PHE A 195 -4.53 -40.31 36.01
N TYR A 196 -4.03 -40.38 34.78
CA TYR A 196 -3.17 -39.35 34.19
C TYR A 196 -3.92 -38.08 33.79
N TYR A 197 -5.23 -38.20 33.55
CA TYR A 197 -6.07 -37.09 33.10
C TYR A 197 -6.91 -36.46 34.22
N GLN A 198 -6.64 -36.76 35.50
CA GLN A 198 -7.40 -36.22 36.65
C GLN A 198 -7.16 -34.73 36.92
N PHE A 199 -6.03 -34.19 36.45
CA PHE A 199 -5.65 -32.79 36.67
C PHE A 199 -6.61 -31.79 36.03
N LEU A 200 -7.24 -32.16 34.90
CA LEU A 200 -8.07 -31.25 34.12
C LEU A 200 -9.40 -31.92 33.72
N SER A 201 -10.50 -31.17 33.77
CA SER A 201 -11.82 -31.69 33.38
C SER A 201 -11.86 -31.99 31.88
N ARG A 202 -12.71 -32.94 31.47
CA ARG A 202 -12.82 -33.34 30.05
C ARG A 202 -13.08 -32.17 29.10
N PRO A 203 -14.00 -31.22 29.39
CA PRO A 203 -14.22 -30.06 28.51
C PRO A 203 -12.97 -29.19 28.37
N LEU A 204 -12.22 -29.00 29.45
CA LEU A 204 -10.99 -28.20 29.44
C LEU A 204 -9.86 -28.88 28.65
N TRP A 205 -9.79 -30.21 28.63
CA TRP A 205 -8.88 -30.95 27.75
C TRP A 205 -9.19 -30.70 26.26
N PHE A 206 -10.46 -30.69 25.87
CA PHE A 206 -10.84 -30.36 24.48
C PHE A 206 -10.46 -28.93 24.10
N ILE A 207 -10.66 -27.97 25.01
CA ILE A 207 -10.25 -26.57 24.78
C ILE A 207 -8.73 -26.48 24.62
N ASN A 208 -7.96 -27.17 25.46
CA ASN A 208 -6.50 -27.16 25.39
C ASN A 208 -5.95 -27.82 24.10
N LEU A 209 -6.52 -28.96 23.70
CA LEU A 209 -6.15 -29.63 22.45
C LEU A 209 -6.53 -28.78 21.23
N GLY A 210 -7.70 -28.16 21.24
CA GLY A 210 -8.13 -27.21 20.21
C GLY A 210 -7.19 -26.01 20.10
N GLY A 211 -6.80 -25.43 21.24
CA GLY A 211 -5.81 -24.35 21.28
C GLY A 211 -4.45 -24.77 20.72
N SER A 212 -4.00 -26.00 21.03
CA SER A 212 -2.74 -26.55 20.50
C SER A 212 -2.78 -26.70 18.98
N ILE A 213 -3.91 -27.13 18.42
CA ILE A 213 -4.11 -27.19 16.96
C ILE A 213 -4.10 -25.79 16.35
N LEU A 214 -4.77 -24.81 16.96
CA LEU A 214 -4.75 -23.42 16.47
C LEU A 214 -3.33 -22.83 16.45
N VAL A 215 -2.54 -23.07 17.51
CA VAL A 215 -1.13 -22.64 17.56
C VAL A 215 -0.30 -23.35 16.48
N LEU A 216 -0.51 -24.64 16.25
CA LEU A 216 0.16 -25.35 15.14
C LEU A 216 -0.19 -24.73 13.79
N MET A 217 -1.45 -24.33 13.58
CA MET A 217 -1.85 -23.65 12.35
C MET A 217 -1.18 -22.27 12.21
N THR A 218 -0.93 -21.54 13.29
CA THR A 218 -0.18 -20.27 13.22
C THR A 218 1.30 -20.47 12.91
N THR A 219 1.91 -21.57 13.38
CA THR A 219 3.33 -21.86 13.06
C THR A 219 3.58 -22.12 11.58
N ILE A 220 2.58 -22.61 10.83
CA ILE A 220 2.69 -22.69 9.37
C ILE A 220 3.05 -21.32 8.82
N PHE A 221 2.26 -20.28 9.16
CA PHE A 221 2.45 -18.90 8.68
C PHE A 221 3.82 -18.30 8.98
N GLU A 222 4.40 -18.60 10.15
CA GLU A 222 5.76 -18.12 10.48
C GLU A 222 6.85 -18.86 9.70
N ILE A 223 6.71 -20.17 9.51
CA ILE A 223 7.61 -20.95 8.65
C ILE A 223 7.49 -20.46 7.19
N ILE A 224 6.29 -20.06 6.73
CA ILE A 224 6.11 -19.43 5.41
C ILE A 224 7.01 -18.21 5.30
N LYS A 225 6.90 -17.28 6.26
CA LYS A 225 7.65 -16.02 6.24
C LYS A 225 9.16 -16.27 6.18
N ALA A 226 9.67 -17.16 7.03
CA ALA A 226 11.10 -17.48 7.07
C ALA A 226 11.60 -18.13 5.76
N LEU A 227 10.82 -19.03 5.16
CA LEU A 227 11.19 -19.67 3.90
C LEU A 227 11.13 -18.69 2.73
N THR A 228 10.09 -17.84 2.67
CA THR A 228 9.97 -16.82 1.64
C THR A 228 11.18 -15.89 1.63
N ASP A 229 11.61 -15.38 2.79
CA ASP A 229 12.77 -14.49 2.91
C ASP A 229 14.06 -15.12 2.34
N THR A 230 14.10 -16.45 2.22
CA THR A 230 15.24 -17.20 1.69
C THR A 230 15.16 -17.44 0.17
N TYR A 231 13.95 -17.55 -0.41
CA TYR A 231 13.72 -17.91 -1.81
C TYR A 231 13.47 -16.72 -2.75
N THR A 232 13.11 -15.55 -2.24
CA THR A 232 12.68 -14.41 -3.07
C THR A 232 13.79 -13.47 -3.50
N LYS A 233 15.07 -13.87 -3.52
CA LYS A 233 16.10 -13.04 -4.18
C LYS A 233 15.86 -13.06 -5.70
N PRO A 234 15.50 -11.93 -6.34
CA PRO A 234 15.35 -11.91 -7.78
C PRO A 234 16.75 -12.05 -8.41
N ASP A 235 16.92 -13.07 -9.25
CA ASP A 235 18.21 -13.44 -9.85
C ASP A 235 18.65 -12.44 -10.94
N SER A 236 17.77 -11.52 -11.38
CA SER A 236 18.12 -10.51 -12.38
C SER A 236 17.42 -9.17 -12.20
N LYS A 237 18.12 -8.09 -12.58
CA LYS A 237 17.59 -6.71 -12.67
C LYS A 237 16.31 -6.61 -13.52
N LYS A 238 16.15 -7.50 -14.51
CA LYS A 238 15.00 -7.50 -15.44
C LYS A 238 13.72 -7.99 -14.75
N GLU A 239 13.81 -9.00 -13.90
CA GLU A 239 12.65 -9.51 -13.13
C GLU A 239 12.19 -8.52 -12.07
N ALA A 240 13.14 -7.87 -11.38
CA ALA A 240 12.82 -6.83 -10.41
C ALA A 240 12.10 -5.63 -11.06
N TYR A 241 12.48 -5.27 -12.29
CA TYR A 241 11.82 -4.22 -13.08
C TYR A 241 10.40 -4.61 -13.53
N LEU A 242 10.21 -5.85 -14.00
CA LEU A 242 8.88 -6.34 -14.41
C LEU A 242 7.91 -6.44 -13.21
N LEU A 243 8.42 -6.81 -12.03
CA LEU A 243 7.64 -6.84 -10.80
C LEU A 243 7.13 -5.44 -10.41
N LEU A 244 7.99 -4.41 -10.49
CA LEU A 244 7.56 -3.03 -10.24
C LEU A 244 6.47 -2.55 -11.21
N LEU A 245 6.59 -2.88 -12.50
CA LEU A 245 5.60 -2.48 -13.51
C LEU A 245 4.24 -3.16 -13.30
N SER A 246 4.25 -4.45 -12.91
CA SER A 246 3.01 -5.17 -12.57
C SER A 246 2.28 -4.57 -11.37
N HIS A 247 3.01 -4.01 -10.40
CA HIS A 247 2.44 -3.33 -9.24
C HIS A 247 1.84 -1.95 -9.56
N GLN A 248 2.25 -1.32 -10.66
CA GLN A 248 1.73 -0.02 -11.09
C GLN A 248 0.52 -0.13 -12.04
N ASN A 249 0.01 -1.34 -12.33
CA ASN A 249 -1.01 -1.58 -13.35
C ASN A 249 -0.66 -0.95 -14.71
N ILE A 250 0.64 -0.83 -15.03
CA ILE A 250 1.08 -0.31 -16.32
C ILE A 250 1.09 -1.50 -17.28
N SER A 251 0.03 -1.64 -18.08
CA SER A 251 0.05 -2.51 -19.24
C SER A 251 1.07 -1.96 -20.24
N ILE A 252 2.11 -2.75 -20.53
CA ILE A 252 2.95 -2.50 -21.70
C ILE A 252 2.20 -3.12 -22.89
N GLU A 253 1.39 -2.31 -23.56
CA GLU A 253 1.14 -2.51 -25.00
C GLU A 253 2.11 -1.63 -25.79
#